data_AF-A0A7J8W3H9-F1
#
_entry.id   AF-A0A7J8W3H9-F1
#
_cell.length_a   1.000
_cell.length_b   1.000
_cell.length_c   1.000
_cell.angle_alpha   90.00
_cell.angle_beta   90.00
_cell.angle_gamma   90.00
#
_symmetry.space_group_name_H-M   'P 1'
#
loop_
_entity.id
_entity.type
_entity.pdbx_description
1 polymer ?
#
loop_
_entity_poly.entity_id
_entity_poly.type
_entity_poly.pdbx_seq_one_letter_code
_entity_poly.pdbx_strand_id
1 'polypeptide(L)'
;MNEGEHLRDHISQFITFLNDLKNVEVQIDDEDQAMLLLYSLPLSYKSFRETLIYGKDNLLFEDVKGHLLSKDKLDNEFGSDSKSDK
;
A
#
# COMPACT_ATOMS: atom_id res chain seq x y z
N MET A 1 7.70 4.81 2.09
CA MET A 1 7.74 5.02 0.64
C MET A 1 7.79 6.50 0.33
N ASN A 2 8.59 6.89 -0.66
CA ASN A 2 8.62 8.24 -1.22
C ASN A 2 7.76 8.35 -2.49
N GLU A 3 7.41 9.56 -2.90
CA GLU A 3 6.73 9.79 -4.18
C GLU A 3 7.59 9.30 -5.35
N GLY A 4 6.98 8.56 -6.28
CA GLY A 4 7.67 8.01 -7.46
C GLY A 4 8.38 6.66 -7.27
N GLU A 5 8.42 6.12 -6.05
CA GLU A 5 8.86 4.73 -5.83
C GLU A 5 7.84 3.72 -6.37
N HIS A 6 8.29 2.51 -6.71
CA HIS A 6 7.38 1.45 -7.13
C HIS A 6 6.63 0.87 -5.93
N LEU A 7 5.30 0.96 -5.97
CA LEU A 7 4.45 0.48 -4.87
C LEU A 7 4.67 -1.00 -4.56
N ARG A 8 4.90 -1.83 -5.59
CA ARG A 8 5.16 -3.27 -5.44
C ARG A 8 6.44 -3.56 -4.65
N ASP A 9 7.48 -2.78 -4.89
CA ASP A 9 8.76 -2.93 -4.19
C ASP A 9 8.60 -2.56 -2.72
N HIS A 10 7.89 -1.46 -2.45
CA HIS A 10 7.57 -1.03 -1.09
C HIS A 10 6.73 -2.08 -0.33
N ILE A 11 5.69 -2.66 -0.96
CA ILE A 11 4.89 -3.75 -0.36
C ILE A 11 5.77 -4.96 -0.03
N SER A 12 6.66 -5.34 -0.94
CA SER A 12 7.58 -6.48 -0.74
C SER A 12 8.54 -6.23 0.44
N GLN A 13 9.10 -5.02 0.53
CA GLN A 13 9.94 -4.60 1.65
C GLN A 13 9.17 -4.60 2.98
N PHE A 14 7.92 -4.13 2.97
CA PHE A 14 7.07 -4.13 4.15
C PHE A 14 6.75 -5.55 4.64
N ILE A 15 6.44 -6.49 3.74
CA ILE A 15 6.24 -7.91 4.09
C ILE A 15 7.51 -8.52 4.67
N THR A 16 8.68 -8.19 4.12
CA THR A 16 9.97 -8.64 4.65
C THR A 16 10.18 -8.11 6.07
N PHE A 17 9.89 -6.83 6.31
CA PHE A 17 9.94 -6.22 7.64
C PHE A 17 9.02 -6.93 8.65
N LEU A 18 7.78 -7.25 8.28
CA LEU A 18 6.86 -8.01 9.15
C LEU A 18 7.40 -9.41 9.47
N ASN A 19 8.00 -10.08 8.50
CA ASN A 19 8.62 -11.39 8.73
C ASN A 19 9.83 -11.29 9.68
N ASP A 20 10.64 -10.25 9.55
CA ASP A 20 11.77 -10.00 10.45
C ASP A 20 11.32 -9.75 11.89
N LEU A 21 10.23 -8.99 12.08
CA LEU A 21 9.61 -8.82 13.39
C LEU A 21 9.11 -10.15 13.96
N LYS A 22 8.44 -10.95 13.14
CA LYS A 22 7.98 -12.28 13.54
C LYS A 22 9.13 -13.20 13.96
N ASN A 23 10.29 -13.09 13.31
CA ASN A 23 11.48 -13.88 13.65
C ASN A 23 12.05 -13.54 15.03
N VAL A 24 11.80 -12.33 15.54
CA VAL A 24 12.14 -11.92 16.91
C VAL A 24 10.94 -11.99 17.87
N GLU A 25 9.94 -12.82 17.52
CA GLU A 25 8.72 -13.07 18.30
C GLU A 25 7.82 -11.84 18.49
N VAL A 26 7.98 -10.80 17.67
CA VAL A 26 7.07 -9.65 17.62
C VAL A 26 6.00 -9.91 16.57
N GLN A 27 4.75 -10.04 17.02
CA GLN A 27 3.59 -10.19 16.15
C GLN A 27 2.77 -8.91 16.17
N ILE A 28 2.48 -8.40 14.97
CA ILE A 28 1.56 -7.29 14.75
C ILE A 28 0.28 -7.93 14.20
N ASP A 29 -0.88 -7.52 14.70
CA ASP A 29 -2.14 -8.04 14.19
C ASP A 29 -2.44 -7.52 12.77
N ASP A 30 -3.39 -8.16 12.08
CA ASP A 30 -3.66 -7.87 10.68
C ASP A 30 -4.17 -6.43 10.46
N GLU A 31 -4.88 -5.87 11.44
CA GLU A 31 -5.42 -4.51 11.38
C GLU A 31 -4.31 -3.47 11.52
N ASP A 32 -3.42 -3.63 12.51
CA ASP A 32 -2.25 -2.77 12.68
C ASP A 32 -1.29 -2.91 11.51
N GLN A 33 -1.08 -4.11 10.96
CA GLN A 33 -0.30 -4.30 9.74
C GLN A 33 -0.90 -3.53 8.55
N ALA A 34 -2.22 -3.59 8.38
CA ALA A 34 -2.92 -2.86 7.33
C ALA A 34 -2.77 -1.35 7.51
N MET A 35 -2.93 -0.86 8.74
CA MET A 35 -2.78 0.55 9.07
C MET A 35 -1.35 1.04 8.85
N LEU A 36 -0.34 0.31 9.35
CA LEU A 36 1.07 0.63 9.16
C LEU A 36 1.44 0.68 7.67
N LEU A 37 0.95 -0.27 6.86
CA LEU A 37 1.14 -0.22 5.42
C LEU A 37 0.53 1.06 4.82
N LEU A 38 -0.71 1.41 5.17
CA LEU A 38 -1.38 2.61 4.67
C LEU A 38 -0.68 3.93 5.09
N TYR A 39 -0.16 4.00 6.30
CA TYR A 39 0.58 5.18 6.80
C TYR A 39 2.00 5.28 6.24
N SER A 40 2.58 4.17 5.75
CA SER A 40 3.90 4.15 5.12
C SER A 40 3.92 4.68 3.66
N LEU A 41 2.74 4.89 3.07
CA LEU A 41 2.54 5.43 1.72
C LEU A 41 2.73 6.95 1.69
N PRO A 42 3.09 7.51 0.52
CA PRO A 42 3.29 8.95 0.41
C PRO A 42 1.94 9.71 0.39
N LEU A 43 2.02 11.04 0.53
CA LEU A 43 0.83 11.89 0.70
C LEU A 43 -0.15 11.83 -0.47
N SER A 44 0.31 11.52 -1.68
CA SER A 44 -0.54 11.28 -2.85
C SER A 44 -1.60 10.18 -2.64
N TYR A 45 -1.37 9.24 -1.71
CA TYR A 45 -2.32 8.18 -1.36
C TYR A 45 -3.28 8.57 -0.22
N LYS A 46 -3.26 9.82 0.27
CA LYS A 46 -4.07 10.26 1.42
C LYS A 46 -5.56 9.94 1.25
N SER A 47 -6.17 10.33 0.14
CA SER A 47 -7.62 10.10 -0.09
C SER A 47 -7.94 8.61 -0.20
N PHE A 48 -7.04 7.82 -0.78
CA PHE A 48 -7.18 6.37 -0.87
C PHE A 48 -7.13 5.71 0.52
N ARG A 49 -6.17 6.14 1.35
CA ARG A 49 -6.06 5.71 2.75
C ARG A 49 -7.33 6.06 3.53
N GLU A 50 -7.79 7.30 3.46
CA GLU A 50 -9.01 7.74 4.16
C GLU A 50 -10.23 6.93 3.71
N THR A 51 -10.36 6.66 2.41
CA THR A 51 -11.47 5.85 1.88
C THR A 51 -11.45 4.42 2.42
N LEU A 52 -10.29 3.79 2.53
CA LEU A 52 -10.18 2.44 3.09
C LEU A 52 -10.47 2.42 4.60
N ILE A 53 -9.92 3.38 5.35
CA ILE A 53 -10.09 3.46 6.81
C ILE A 53 -11.54 3.75 7.19
N TYR A 54 -12.19 4.69 6.52
CA TYR A 54 -13.56 5.07 6.84
C TYR A 54 -14.62 4.26 6.08
N GLY A 55 -14.21 3.45 5.10
CA GLY A 55 -15.12 2.69 4.24
C GLY A 55 -15.31 1.22 4.64
N LYS A 56 -14.54 0.70 5.61
CA LYS A 56 -14.63 -0.68 6.08
C LYS A 56 -14.64 -0.76 7.60
N ASP A 57 -15.48 -1.65 8.14
CA ASP A 57 -15.57 -1.88 9.59
C ASP A 57 -14.35 -2.64 10.14
N ASN A 58 -13.75 -3.53 9.34
CA ASN A 58 -12.53 -4.26 9.68
C ASN A 58 -11.54 -4.16 8.50
N LEU A 59 -10.30 -3.77 8.80
CA LEU A 59 -9.21 -3.73 7.84
C LEU A 59 -8.37 -5.00 7.94
N LEU A 60 -8.37 -5.79 6.86
CA LEU A 60 -7.48 -6.94 6.72
C LEU A 60 -6.26 -6.56 5.87
N PHE A 61 -5.08 -7.02 6.29
CA PHE A 61 -3.83 -6.75 5.57
C PHE A 61 -3.89 -7.19 4.09
N GLU A 62 -4.40 -8.40 3.85
CA GLU A 62 -4.53 -8.95 2.49
C GLU A 62 -5.48 -8.13 1.60
N ASP A 63 -6.58 -7.62 2.17
CA ASP A 63 -7.51 -6.74 1.46
C ASP A 63 -6.83 -5.44 1.05
N VAL A 64 -6.16 -4.77 1.99
CA VAL A 64 -5.45 -3.51 1.73
C VAL A 64 -4.39 -3.69 0.66
N LYS A 65 -3.60 -4.77 0.74
CA LYS A 65 -2.62 -5.14 -0.29
C LYS A 65 -3.30 -5.34 -1.65
N GLY A 66 -4.42 -6.05 -1.71
CA GLY A 66 -5.19 -6.27 -2.94
C GLY A 66 -5.71 -4.96 -3.56
N HIS A 67 -6.24 -4.05 -2.75
CA HIS A 67 -6.69 -2.74 -3.20
C HIS A 67 -5.52 -1.87 -3.71
N LEU A 68 -4.38 -1.89 -3.02
CA LEU A 68 -3.17 -1.17 -3.43
C LEU A 68 -2.65 -1.66 -4.78
N LEU A 69 -2.54 -2.98 -4.97
CA LEU A 69 -2.09 -3.57 -6.22
C LEU A 69 -3.07 -3.32 -7.38
N SER A 70 -4.36 -3.26 -7.09
CA SER A 70 -5.38 -2.89 -8.08
C SER A 70 -5.23 -1.43 -8.50
N LYS A 71 -5.03 -0.51 -7.54
CA LYS A 71 -4.76 0.90 -7.83
C LYS A 71 -3.49 1.08 -8.67
N ASP A 72 -2.39 0.42 -8.29
CA ASP A 72 -1.12 0.44 -9.04
C ASP A 72 -1.30 -0.01 -10.49
N LYS A 73 -2.08 -1.06 -10.74
CA LYS A 73 -2.38 -1.51 -12.12
C LYS A 73 -3.15 -0.44 -12.90
N LEU A 74 -4.19 0.16 -12.29
CA LEU A 74 -4.96 1.22 -12.94
C LEU A 74 -4.10 2.44 -13.26
N ASP A 75 -3.29 2.91 -12.32
CA ASP A 75 -2.42 4.06 -12.53
C ASP A 75 -1.38 3.79 -13.65
N ASN A 76 -0.89 2.55 -13.75
CA ASN A 76 0.03 2.14 -14.82
C ASN A 76 -0.68 1.94 -16.18
N GLU A 77 -1.93 1.48 -16.22
CA GLU A 77 -2.72 1.32 -17.46
C GLU A 77 -3.24 2.68 -18.00
N PHE A 78 -3.60 3.61 -17.12
CA PHE A 78 -4.05 4.96 -17.50
C PHE A 78 -2.91 5.98 -17.60
N GLY A 79 -1.69 5.63 -17.15
CA GLY A 79 -0.50 6.47 -17.24
C GLY A 79 0.21 6.47 -18.60
N SER A 80 -0.22 5.63 -19.56
CA SER A 80 0.40 5.53 -20.89
C SER A 80 -0.09 6.53 -21.95
N ASP A 81 -1.16 7.30 -21.71
CA ASP A 81 -1.75 8.22 -22.72
C ASP A 81 -1.36 9.69 -22.53
N SER A 82 -0.15 9.99 -22.05
CA SER A 82 0.35 11.38 -22.01
C SER A 82 1.84 11.48 -22.31
N LYS A 83 2.24 11.06 -23.51
CA LYS A 83 3.34 11.68 -24.25
C LYS A 83 2.90 11.96 -25.69
N SER A 84 1.96 12.89 -25.84
CA SER A 84 1.86 13.69 -27.06
C SER A 84 2.63 14.99 -26.87
N ASP A 85 3.44 15.29 -27.87
CA ASP A 85 4.06 16.56 -28.25
C ASP A 85 5.19 17.12 -27.38
N LYS A 86 6.42 16.85 -27.82
CA LYS A 86 7.25 17.94 -28.39
C LYS A 86 8.28 17.43 -29.40
#